data_AF-A0A6V7LPM2-F1
#
_entry.id   AF-A0A6V7LPM2-F1
#
_cell.length_a   1.000
_cell.length_b   1.000
_cell.length_c   1.000
_cell.angle_alpha   90.00
_cell.angle_beta   90.00
_cell.angle_gamma   90.00
#
_symmetry.space_group_name_H-M   'P 1'
#
loop_
_entity.id
_entity.type
_entity.pdbx_description
1 polymer ?
#
loop_
_entity_poly.entity_id
_entity_poly.type
_entity_poly.pdbx_seq_one_letter_code
_entity_poly.pdbx_strand_id
1 'polypeptide(L)' 'YFVSRGKILSKVAKYPHLLDYRQAVLEMDEKEYTSLWLVMSEIRNRYCSLHDLVIKNLEKIKRPRSSNAESLY' A
#
# COMPACT_ATOMS: atom_id res chain seq x y z
N TYR A 1 -11.85 4.02 -6.78
CA TYR A 1 -11.89 5.31 -7.49
C TYR A 1 -12.91 5.42 -8.64
N PHE A 2 -12.65 4.88 -9.83
CA PHE A 2 -13.33 5.27 -11.09
C PHE A 2 -14.85 5.14 -11.09
N VAL A 3 -15.40 4.00 -10.67
CA VAL A 3 -16.85 3.79 -10.61
C VAL A 3 -17.51 4.75 -9.63
N SER A 4 -16.91 4.96 -8.45
CA SER A 4 -17.43 5.87 -7.44
C SER A 4 -17.42 7.31 -7.92
N ARG A 5 -16.34 7.75 -8.57
CA ARG A 5 -16.24 9.09 -9.16
C ARG A 5 -17.26 9.29 -10.26
N GLY A 6 -17.44 8.30 -11.13
CA GLY A 6 -18.46 8.31 -12.19
C GLY A 6 -19.89 8.47 -11.65
N LYS A 7 -20.20 7.82 -10.52
CA LYS A 7 -21.50 8.00 -9.85
C LYS A 7 -21.71 9.44 -9.38
N ILE A 8 -20.71 10.08 -8.77
CA ILE A 8 -20.82 11.48 -8.32
C ILE A 8 -20.93 12.42 -9.53
N LEU A 9 -20.13 12.21 -10.58
CA LEU A 9 -20.22 13.00 -11.81
C LEU A 9 -21.61 12.91 -12.47
N SER A 10 -22.24 11.74 -12.43
CA SER A 10 -23.62 11.59 -12.91
C SER A 10 -24.61 12.45 -12.11
N LYS A 11 -24.35 12.71 -10.82
CA LYS A 11 -25.15 13.60 -9.98
C LYS A 11 -24.86 15.07 -10.25
N VAL A 12 -23.60 15.44 -10.51
CA VAL A 12 -23.23 16.79 -10.95
C VAL A 12 -23.96 17.17 -12.24
N ALA A 13 -24.01 16.25 -13.21
CA ALA A 13 -24.71 16.47 -14.48
C ALA A 13 -26.24 16.58 -14.30
N LYS A 14 -26.83 15.79 -13.38
CA LYS A 14 -28.27 15.82 -13.10
C LYS A 14 -28.70 17.04 -12.27
N TYR A 15 -27.84 17.55 -11.40
CA TYR A 15 -28.15 18.63 -10.46
C TYR A 15 -27.06 19.73 -10.48
N PRO A 16 -26.95 20.51 -11.56
CA PRO A 16 -25.84 21.46 -11.76
C PRO A 16 -25.83 22.65 -10.80
N HIS A 17 -26.96 22.94 -10.15
CA HIS A 17 -27.12 24.00 -9.15
C HIS A 17 -26.64 23.57 -7.75
N LEU A 18 -26.53 22.27 -7.49
CA LEU A 18 -26.04 21.74 -6.22
C LEU A 18 -24.52 21.66 -6.24
N LEU A 19 -23.87 22.63 -5.60
CA LEU A 19 -22.41 22.74 -5.54
C LEU A 19 -21.76 21.60 -4.74
N ASP A 20 -22.48 21.02 -3.79
CA ASP A 20 -21.99 19.92 -2.93
C ASP A 20 -21.52 18.72 -3.75
N TYR A 21 -22.17 18.41 -4.88
CA TYR A 21 -21.73 17.31 -5.73
C TYR A 21 -20.39 17.61 -6.43
N ARG A 22 -20.09 18.88 -6.73
CA ARG A 22 -18.77 19.27 -7.27
C ARG A 22 -17.71 19.17 -6.18
N GLN A 23 -18.02 19.63 -4.97
CA GLN A 23 -17.15 19.53 -3.82
C GLN A 23 -16.83 18.06 -3.49
N ALA A 24 -17.84 17.18 -3.51
CA ALA A 24 -17.66 15.75 -3.27
C ALA A 24 -16.74 15.06 -4.29
N VAL A 25 -16.66 15.55 -5.54
CA VAL A 25 -15.67 15.05 -6.52
C VAL A 25 -14.26 15.43 -6.09
N LEU A 26 -14.04 16.68 -5.68
CA LEU A 26 -12.73 17.17 -5.23
C LEU A 26 -12.25 16.40 -4.00
N GLU A 27 -13.11 16.26 -2.99
CA GLU A 27 -12.79 15.51 -1.77
C GLU A 27 -12.50 14.03 -2.04
N MET A 28 -13.22 13.41 -2.99
CA MET A 28 -12.95 12.04 -3.41
C MET A 28 -11.58 11.92 -4.08
N ASP A 29 -11.22 12.89 -4.93
CA ASP A 29 -9.94 12.92 -5.63
C ASP A 29 -8.77 13.11 -4.65
N GLU A 30 -8.90 14.03 -3.67
CA GLU A 30 -7.92 14.24 -2.60
C GLU A 30 -7.75 13.02 -1.69
N LYS A 31 -8.86 12.37 -1.34
CA LYS A 31 -8.85 11.13 -0.55
C LYS A 31 -8.12 10.02 -1.28
N GLU A 32 -8.39 9.83 -2.57
CA GLU A 32 -7.74 8.78 -3.37
C GLU A 32 -6.23 9.05 -3.48
N TYR A 33 -5.83 10.30 -3.72
CA TYR A 33 -4.41 10.68 -3.74
C TYR A 33 -3.70 10.33 -2.43
N THR A 34 -4.28 10.72 -1.30
CA THR A 34 -3.73 10.42 0.04
C THR A 34 -3.65 8.91 0.27
N SER A 35 -4.68 8.17 -0.13
CA SER A 35 -4.72 6.71 -0.03
C SER A 35 -3.60 6.04 -0.84
N LEU A 36 -3.36 6.49 -2.08
CA LEU A 36 -2.28 5.98 -2.93
C LEU A 36 -0.91 6.26 -2.31
N TRP A 37 -0.71 7.46 -1.77
CA TRP A 37 0.53 7.83 -1.10
C TRP A 37 0.81 6.94 0.12
N LEU A 38 -0.22 6.63 0.92
CA LEU A 38 -0.11 5.71 2.05
C LEU A 38 0.24 4.29 1.58
N VAL A 39 -0.41 3.79 0.53
CA VAL A 39 -0.09 2.46 -0.05
C VAL A 39 1.37 2.40 -0.51
N MET A 40 1.87 3.43 -1.19
CA MET A 40 3.27 3.50 -1.61
C MET A 40 4.23 3.51 -0.41
N SER A 41 3.89 4.26 0.64
CA SER A 41 4.66 4.28 1.89
C SER A 41 4.66 2.91 2.57
N GLU A 42 3.53 2.21 2.56
CA GLU A 42 3.41 0.87 3.12
C GLU A 42 4.23 -0.16 2.33
N ILE A 43 4.19 -0.12 1.00
CA ILE A 43 5.01 -0.97 0.13
C ILE A 43 6.49 -0.78 0.45
N ARG A 44 6.96 0.49 0.50
CA ARG A 44 8.34 0.81 0.89
C ARG A 44 8.69 0.22 2.25
N ASN A 45 7.85 0.45 3.25
CA ASN A 45 8.10 -0.02 4.62
C ASN A 45 8.15 -1.56 4.67
N ARG A 46 7.26 -2.26 3.96
CA ARG A 46 7.27 -3.72 3.86
C ARG A 46 8.57 -4.24 3.23
N TYR A 47 9.06 -3.61 2.17
CA TYR A 47 10.36 -3.96 1.58
C TYR A 47 11.51 -3.74 2.57
N CYS A 48 11.55 -2.60 3.27
CA CYS A 48 12.56 -2.33 4.28
C CYS A 48 12.54 -3.38 5.41
N SER A 49 11.37 -3.71 5.94
CA SER A 49 11.22 -4.72 6.99
C SER A 49 11.62 -6.12 6.51
N LEU A 50 11.23 -6.50 5.30
CA LEU A 50 11.61 -7.78 4.71
C LEU A 50 13.13 -7.86 4.52
N HIS A 51 13.73 -6.81 3.95
CA HIS A 51 15.17 -6.73 3.75
C HIS A 51 15.92 -6.83 5.08
N ASP A 52 15.51 -6.07 6.09
CA ASP A 52 16.10 -6.11 7.43
C ASP A 52 16.01 -7.51 8.05
N LEU A 53 14.84 -8.14 7.99
CA LEU A 53 14.63 -9.50 8.50
C LEU A 53 15.52 -10.53 7.78
N VAL A 54 15.60 -10.46 6.45
CA VAL A 54 16.40 -11.39 5.64
C VAL A 54 17.88 -11.20 5.92
N ILE A 55 18.40 -9.97 5.91
CA ILE A 55 19.81 -9.69 6.12
C ILE A 55 20.25 -10.14 7.52
N LYS A 56 19.46 -9.84 8.56
CA LYS A 56 19.76 -10.27 9.93
C LYS A 56 19.82 -11.79 10.11
N ASN A 57 19.08 -12.54 9.29
CA ASN A 57 18.98 -13.99 9.40
C ASN A 57 19.64 -14.74 8.24
N LEU A 58 20.39 -14.04 7.37
CA LEU A 58 20.84 -14.57 6.09
C LEU A 58 21.65 -15.86 6.22
N GLU A 59 22.53 -15.96 7.22
CA GLU A 59 23.35 -17.15 7.46
C GLU A 59 22.52 -18.36 7.88
N LYS A 60 21.53 -18.15 8.75
CA LYS A 60 20.60 -19.22 9.17
C LYS A 60 19.66 -19.63 8.04
N ILE A 61 19.26 -18.67 7.19
CA ILE A 61 18.43 -18.94 6.01
C ILE A 61 19.24 -19.76 4.98
N LYS A 62 20.52 -19.42 4.74
CA LYS A 62 21.41 -20.15 3.83
C LYS A 62 21.82 -21.52 4.38
N ARG A 63 22.04 -21.63 5.69
CA ARG A 63 22.52 -22.83 6.39
C ARG A 63 21.64 -23.12 7.60
N PRO A 64 20.47 -23.74 7.41
CA PRO A 64 19.47 -23.92 8.46
C PRO A 64 19.84 -24.96 9.53
N ARG A 65 20.85 -25.82 9.28
CA ARG A 65 21.39 -26.73 10.29
C ARG A 65 22.67 -26.15 10.87
N SER A 66 22.79 -26.14 12.19
CA SER A 66 24.09 -25.94 12.83
C SER A 66 25.03 -27.04 12.37
N SER A 67 26.28 -26.70 12.09
CA SER A 67 27.35 -27.63 11.73
C SER A 67 27.78 -28.50 12.91
N ASN A 68 26.82 -29.11 13.64
CA ASN A 68 27.10 -30.06 14.72
C ASN A 68 27.56 -31.43 14.20
N ALA A 69 27.74 -31.59 12.89
CA ALA A 69 28.26 -32.80 12.27
C ALA A 69 29.80 -32.92 12.33
N GLU A 70 30.53 -31.85 12.70
CA GLU A 70 32.01 -31.88 12.76
C GLU A 70 32.57 -32.33 14.12
N SER A 71 31.74 -32.55 15.16
CA SER A 71 32.20 -32.94 16.51
C SER A 71 32.05 -34.45 16.81
N LEU A 72 31.82 -35.30 15.81
CA LEU A 72 31.48 -36.71 16.02
C LEU A 72 32.50 -37.72 15.46
N TYR A 73 33.69 -37.27 15.03
CA TYR A 73 34.79 -38.14 14.64
C TYR A 73 36.14 -37.61 15.09
#